data_AF-A0A075V3Q3-F1
#
_entry.id   AF-A0A075V3Q3-F1
#
_cell.length_a   1.000
_cell.length_b   1.000
_cell.length_c   1.000
_cell.angle_alpha   90.00
_cell.angle_beta   90.00
_cell.angle_gamma   90.00
#
_symmetry.space_group_name_H-M   'P 1'
#
loop_
_entity.id
_entity.type
_entity.pdbx_description
1 polymer ?
#
loop_
_entity_poly.entity_id
_entity_poly.type
_entity_poly.pdbx_seq_one_letter_code
_entity_poly.pdbx_strand_id
1 'polypeptide(L)'
;MGYEVDPAKLLDVSDELGTIGTGLRSVSGQVAHTVVVQPDFGGDRYREHGAAYVAANGELASAAVRLVGDIDEIASLLRESAGVYGDTESDFASRLDALRDRGE
;
A
#
# COMPACT_ATOMS: atom_id res chain seq x y z
N MET A 1 -20.50 22.20 10.36
CA MET A 1 -19.08 22.02 10.73
C MET A 1 -18.39 21.43 9.52
N GLY A 2 -17.39 22.12 8.96
CA GLY A 2 -16.59 21.61 7.84
C GLY A 2 -15.41 20.80 8.37
N TYR A 3 -15.03 19.74 7.65
CA TYR A 3 -13.77 19.04 7.90
C TYR A 3 -12.68 19.77 7.10
N GLU A 4 -11.63 20.21 7.79
CA GLU A 4 -10.44 20.75 7.15
C GLU A 4 -9.53 19.56 6.82
N VAL A 5 -9.46 19.21 5.54
CA VAL A 5 -8.62 18.12 5.04
C VAL A 5 -7.50 18.75 4.23
N ASP A 6 -6.26 18.54 4.68
CA ASP A 6 -5.06 19.03 4.01
C ASP A 6 -4.62 18.04 2.91
N PRO A 7 -4.73 18.38 1.62
CA PRO A 7 -4.35 17.50 0.53
C PRO A 7 -2.86 17.14 0.53
N ALA A 8 -1.99 18.05 0.98
CA ALA A 8 -0.55 17.81 1.02
C ALA A 8 -0.22 16.70 2.03
N LYS A 9 -0.87 16.73 3.20
CA LYS A 9 -0.73 15.68 4.21
C LYS A 9 -1.23 14.31 3.73
N LEU A 10 -2.27 14.26 2.91
CA LEU A 10 -2.74 13.01 2.30
C LEU A 10 -1.72 12.43 1.31
N LEU A 11 -1.06 13.31 0.53
CA LEU A 11 0.02 12.91 -0.38
C LEU A 11 1.25 12.41 0.39
N ASP A 12 1.65 13.11 1.45
CA ASP A 12 2.77 12.70 2.31
C ASP A 12 2.55 11.30 2.90
N VAL A 13 1.34 11.03 3.42
CA VAL A 13 0.99 9.70 3.96
C VAL A 13 0.96 8.64 2.85
N SER A 14 0.50 8.98 1.64
CA SER A 14 0.54 8.07 0.49
C SER A 14 1.97 7.72 0.08
N ASP A 15 2.89 8.68 0.09
CA ASP A 15 4.30 8.47 -0.21
C ASP A 15 4.99 7.59 0.85
N GLU A 16 4.66 7.80 2.13
CA GLU A 16 5.13 6.97 3.24
C GLU A 16 4.65 5.52 3.08
N LEU A 17 3.36 5.32 2.78
CA LEU A 17 2.79 3.99 2.50
C LEU A 17 3.45 3.34 1.27
N GLY A 18 3.75 4.09 0.21
CA GLY A 18 4.48 3.58 -0.96
C GLY A 18 5.89 3.10 -0.61
N THR A 19 6.57 3.81 0.29
CA THR A 19 7.89 3.40 0.81
C THR A 19 7.79 2.11 1.62
N ILE A 20 6.81 2.03 2.52
CA ILE A 20 6.53 0.81 3.32
C ILE A 20 6.18 -0.37 2.39
N GLY A 21 5.32 -0.16 1.40
CA GLY A 21 4.91 -1.18 0.43
C GLY A 21 6.09 -1.72 -0.40
N THR A 22 7.06 -0.87 -0.74
CA THR A 22 8.31 -1.28 -1.41
C THR A 22 9.18 -2.15 -0.49
N GLY A 23 9.33 -1.74 0.77
CA GLY A 23 10.03 -2.54 1.79
C GLY A 23 9.40 -3.91 2.00
N LEU A 24 8.08 -3.96 2.13
CA LEU A 24 7.32 -5.20 2.30
C LEU A 24 7.40 -6.11 1.07
N ARG A 25 7.40 -5.57 -0.16
CA ARG A 25 7.66 -6.37 -1.37
C ARG A 25 9.02 -7.05 -1.34
N SER A 26 10.05 -6.32 -0.91
CA SER A 26 11.41 -6.87 -0.79
C SER A 26 11.45 -8.03 0.21
N VAL A 27 10.86 -7.85 1.40
CA VAL A 27 10.79 -8.88 2.44
C VAL A 27 9.93 -10.07 2.00
N SER A 28 8.78 -9.82 1.38
CA SER A 28 7.91 -10.87 0.83
C SER A 28 8.64 -11.71 -0.21
N GLY A 29 9.41 -11.08 -1.10
CA GLY A 29 10.23 -11.78 -2.08
C GLY A 29 11.29 -12.66 -1.41
N GLN A 30 11.96 -12.17 -0.36
CA GLN A 30 12.93 -12.95 0.41
C GLN A 30 12.29 -14.16 1.09
N VAL A 31 11.11 -14.00 1.70
CA VAL A 31 10.35 -15.12 2.28
C VAL A 31 10.03 -16.16 1.22
N ALA A 32 9.50 -15.75 0.07
CA ALA A 32 9.16 -16.64 -1.04
C ALA A 32 10.38 -17.38 -1.62
N HIS A 33 11.55 -16.74 -1.68
CA HIS A 33 12.79 -17.37 -2.15
C HIS A 33 13.44 -18.31 -1.12
N THR A 34 13.20 -18.09 0.17
CA THR A 34 13.68 -18.99 1.23
C THR A 34 13.00 -20.38 1.15
N VAL A 35 11.83 -20.46 0.50
CA VAL A 35 11.02 -21.68 0.36
C VAL A 35 11.65 -22.77 -0.52
N VAL A 36 12.65 -22.44 -1.35
CA VAL A 36 13.08 -23.34 -2.45
C VAL A 36 14.21 -24.32 -2.07
N VAL A 37 14.82 -24.24 -0.89
CA VAL A 37 15.93 -25.14 -0.54
C VAL A 37 15.51 -26.09 0.56
N GLN A 38 15.04 -27.29 0.21
CA GLN A 38 15.57 -28.55 0.77
C GLN A 38 15.11 -29.74 -0.08
N PRO A 39 15.92 -30.18 -1.07
CA PRO A 39 15.65 -31.42 -1.79
C PRO A 39 15.74 -32.68 -0.92
N ASP A 40 16.37 -32.61 0.27
CA ASP A 40 16.64 -33.76 1.15
C ASP A 40 16.35 -33.48 2.64
N PHE A 41 15.26 -32.78 3.00
CA PHE A 41 14.92 -32.59 4.44
C PHE A 41 14.60 -33.94 5.11
N GLY A 42 15.62 -34.55 5.70
CA GLY A 42 15.55 -35.65 6.67
C GLY A 42 15.09 -37.02 6.17
N GLY A 43 14.84 -37.20 4.87
CA GLY A 43 14.31 -38.44 4.31
C GLY A 43 12.87 -38.75 4.79
N ASP A 44 12.43 -40.00 4.65
CA ASP A 44 11.05 -40.45 4.92
C ASP A 44 10.50 -40.03 6.29
N ARG A 45 11.37 -39.93 7.30
CA ARG A 45 11.02 -39.54 8.67
C ARG A 45 10.52 -38.10 8.81
N TYR A 46 10.93 -37.20 7.91
CA TYR A 46 10.59 -35.78 7.97
C TYR A 46 9.78 -35.31 6.77
N ARG A 47 9.31 -36.23 5.92
CA ARG A 47 8.53 -35.92 4.72
C ARG A 47 7.24 -35.15 5.03
N GLU A 48 6.53 -35.53 6.09
CA GLU A 48 5.33 -34.81 6.55
C GLU A 48 5.66 -33.43 7.13
N HIS A 49 6.80 -33.29 7.81
CA HIS A 49 7.28 -32.00 8.32
C HIS A 49 7.73 -31.06 7.19
N GLY A 50 8.34 -31.59 6.13
CA GLY A 50 8.68 -30.83 4.93
C GLY A 50 7.43 -30.30 4.21
N ALA A 51 6.39 -31.11 4.09
CA ALA A 51 5.11 -30.68 3.53
C ALA A 51 4.44 -29.58 4.37
N ALA A 52 4.43 -29.73 5.70
CA ALA A 52 3.91 -28.71 6.61
C ALA A 52 4.71 -27.39 6.54
N TYR A 53 6.03 -27.47 6.42
CA TYR A 53 6.90 -26.31 6.26
C TYR A 53 6.65 -25.58 4.94
N VAL A 54 6.51 -26.31 3.83
CA VAL A 54 6.17 -25.72 2.52
C VAL A 54 4.79 -25.06 2.56
N ALA A 55 3.79 -25.71 3.17
CA ALA A 55 2.45 -25.14 3.32
C ALA A 55 2.46 -23.84 4.14
N ALA A 56 3.09 -23.84 5.31
CA ALA A 56 3.19 -22.65 6.18
C ALA A 56 3.92 -21.49 5.49
N ASN A 57 4.98 -21.78 4.73
CA ASN A 57 5.68 -20.75 3.96
C ASN A 57 4.85 -20.22 2.78
N GLY A 58 4.09 -21.07 2.11
CA GLY A 58 3.15 -20.66 1.06
C GLY A 58 2.04 -19.75 1.59
N GLU A 59 1.52 -20.06 2.78
CA GLU A 59 0.56 -19.20 3.48
C GLU A 59 1.18 -17.85 3.86
N LEU A 60 2.39 -17.85 4.39
CA LEU A 60 3.11 -16.62 4.75
C LEU A 60 3.38 -15.74 3.53
N ALA A 61 3.85 -16.31 2.42
CA ALA A 61 4.05 -15.59 1.18
C ALA A 61 2.74 -15.00 0.64
N SER A 62 1.64 -15.75 0.71
CA SER A 62 0.31 -15.29 0.29
C SER A 62 -0.20 -14.14 1.15
N ALA A 63 -0.01 -14.22 2.48
CA ALA A 63 -0.38 -13.16 3.40
C ALA A 63 0.42 -11.87 3.16
N ALA A 64 1.73 -11.99 2.91
CA ALA A 64 2.59 -10.86 2.61
C ALA A 64 2.19 -10.15 1.29
N VAL A 65 1.85 -10.91 0.24
CA VAL A 65 1.35 -10.36 -1.03
C VAL A 65 0.04 -9.60 -0.82
N ARG A 66 -0.91 -10.15 -0.04
CA ARG A 66 -2.18 -9.45 0.26
C ARG A 66 -1.95 -8.15 1.01
N LEU A 67 -1.12 -8.16 2.06
CA LEU A 67 -0.81 -6.96 2.83
C LEU A 67 -0.22 -5.84 1.97
N VAL A 68 0.69 -6.18 1.04
CA VAL A 68 1.22 -5.21 0.08
C VAL A 68 0.12 -4.65 -0.81
N GLY A 69 -0.78 -5.50 -1.31
CA GLY A 69 -1.92 -5.08 -2.12
C GLY A 69 -2.83 -4.10 -1.40
N ASP A 70 -3.18 -4.40 -0.14
CA ASP A 70 -4.02 -3.53 0.70
C ASP A 70 -3.34 -2.16 0.95
N ILE A 71 -2.03 -2.14 1.16
CA ILE A 71 -1.26 -0.88 1.33
C ILE A 71 -1.26 -0.05 0.04
N ASP A 72 -1.03 -0.68 -1.11
CA ASP A 72 -1.06 -0.01 -2.42
C ASP A 72 -2.46 0.56 -2.71
N GLU A 73 -3.53 -0.17 -2.35
CA GLU A 73 -4.92 0.30 -2.50
C GLU A 73 -5.19 1.54 -1.62
N ILE A 74 -4.81 1.50 -0.33
CA ILE A 74 -4.96 2.64 0.58
C ILE A 74 -4.17 3.85 0.07
N ALA A 75 -2.93 3.65 -0.39
CA ALA A 75 -2.10 4.73 -0.93
C ALA A 75 -2.75 5.38 -2.17
N SER A 76 -3.41 4.58 -3.03
CA SER A 76 -4.17 5.07 -4.18
C SER A 76 -5.38 5.90 -3.76
N LEU A 77 -6.18 5.42 -2.79
CA LEU A 77 -7.36 6.13 -2.29
C LEU A 77 -7.00 7.48 -1.65
N LEU A 78 -5.84 7.56 -0.97
CA LEU A 78 -5.32 8.82 -0.42
C LEU A 78 -4.97 9.82 -1.51
N ARG A 79 -4.34 9.39 -2.61
CA ARG A 79 -4.02 10.26 -3.76
C ARG A 79 -5.28 10.73 -4.47
N GLU A 80 -6.24 9.84 -4.68
CA GLU A 80 -7.54 10.18 -5.26
C GLU A 80 -8.25 11.23 -4.40
N SER A 81 -8.28 11.01 -3.08
CA SER A 81 -8.85 11.98 -2.15
C SER A 81 -8.13 13.33 -2.21
N ALA A 82 -6.80 13.34 -2.20
CA ALA A 82 -6.01 14.56 -2.32
C ALA A 82 -6.30 15.31 -3.63
N GLY A 83 -6.48 14.60 -4.74
CA GLY A 83 -6.88 15.16 -6.03
C GLY A 83 -8.25 15.83 -5.95
N VAL A 84 -9.25 15.14 -5.41
CA VAL A 84 -10.62 15.70 -5.25
C VAL A 84 -10.61 16.97 -4.40
N TYR A 85 -9.87 16.98 -3.28
CA TYR A 85 -9.78 18.16 -2.43
C TYR A 85 -9.03 19.31 -3.13
N GLY A 86 -7.91 19.02 -3.79
CA GLY A 86 -7.13 20.02 -4.52
C GLY A 86 -7.92 20.66 -5.69
N ASP A 87 -8.64 19.85 -6.46
CA ASP A 87 -9.50 20.33 -7.54
C ASP A 87 -10.63 21.20 -6.99
N THR A 88 -11.24 20.78 -5.87
CA THR A 88 -12.32 21.53 -5.21
C THR A 88 -11.83 22.88 -4.68
N GLU A 89 -10.65 22.94 -4.06
CA GLU A 89 -10.05 24.18 -3.58
C GLU A 89 -9.67 25.12 -4.73
N SER A 90 -9.09 24.59 -5.80
CA SER A 90 -8.75 25.36 -7.01
C SER A 90 -10.00 25.96 -7.67
N ASP A 91 -11.07 25.18 -7.81
CA ASP A 91 -12.36 25.63 -8.33
C ASP A 91 -13.00 26.70 -7.44
N PHE A 92 -12.88 26.56 -6.12
CA PHE A 92 -13.40 27.54 -5.18
C PHE A 92 -12.62 28.85 -5.24
N ALA A 93 -11.28 28.78 -5.25
CA ALA A 93 -10.40 29.94 -5.36
C ALA A 93 -10.61 30.70 -6.67
N SER A 94 -10.72 29.99 -7.80
CA SER A 94 -10.95 30.62 -9.11
C SER A 94 -12.35 31.24 -9.23
N ARG A 95 -13.39 30.67 -8.61
CA ARG A 95 -14.71 31.32 -8.48
C ARG A 95 -14.66 32.56 -7.60
N LEU A 96 -13.89 32.52 -6.51
CA LEU A 96 -13.71 33.66 -5.61
C LEU A 96 -12.99 34.82 -6.32
N ASP A 97 -11.92 34.53 -7.06
CA ASP A 97 -11.20 35.52 -7.88
C ASP A 97 -12.10 36.09 -8.98
N ALA A 98 -12.88 35.25 -9.67
CA ALA A 98 -13.83 35.73 -10.69
C ALA A 98 -14.95 36.61 -10.11
N LEU A 99 -15.33 36.41 -8.84
CA LEU A 99 -16.27 37.28 -8.14
C LEU A 99 -15.61 38.62 -7.77
N ARG A 100 -14.35 38.57 -7.31
CA ARG A 100 -13.53 39.74 -6.97
C ARG A 100 -13.24 40.62 -8.20
N ASP A 101 -13.09 40.03 -9.38
CA ASP A 101 -12.91 40.76 -10.65
C ASP A 101 -14.22 41.37 -11.19
N ARG A 102 -15.39 40.90 -10.76
CA ARG A 102 -16.70 41.35 -11.27
C ARG A 102 -17.45 42.34 -10.37
N GLY A 103 -17.08 42.46 -9.11
CA GLY A 103 -17.76 43.36 -8.18
C GLY A 103 -16.82 43.87 -7.08
N GLU A 104 -16.80 45.20 -6.95
CA GLU A 104 -16.23 46.00 -5.85
C GLU A 104 -14.72 46.27 -5.86
#